data_AF-A0ABD3G430-F1
#
_entry.id   AF-A0ABD3G430-F1
#
_cell.length_a   1.000
_cell.length_b   1.000
_cell.length_c   1.000
_cell.angle_alpha   90.00
_cell.angle_beta   90.00
_cell.angle_gamma   90.00
#
_symmetry.space_group_name_H-M   'P 1'
#
loop_
_entity.id
_entity.type
_entity.pdbx_description
1 polymer ?
#
loop_
_entity_poly.entity_id
_entity_poly.type
_entity_poly.pdbx_seq_one_letter_code
_entity_poly.pdbx_strand_id
1 'polypeptide(L)'
;MGGGGLRLLPHKKWNVWRRDNIERVLRDEREHEEKQQELNSKEQRLEQERRAEQLLGQQQKQEEHINFFQAEEALVHNRKAATYDKKKNGVDDTLRRHGRLPWYARTEESAKKEPTTRQERKRKRELEVADPLQHMRPKKERTLFTGSKEGKRRIGYTDEEGPAGSDRRKYSARYDHSSSPERHRKAGEMVHTRLKKHTKHKNKIKHKVSKNDLLKKLRRERDEREASERKRAEELVYGSSKS
;
A
#
# COMPACT_ATOMS: atom_id res chain seq x y z
N MET A 1 -41.19 -27.29 -40.77
CA MET A 1 -40.53 -25.99 -41.01
C MET A 1 -39.72 -25.58 -39.77
N GLY A 2 -38.65 -26.30 -39.46
CA GLY A 2 -37.80 -25.98 -38.30
C GLY A 2 -36.76 -24.93 -38.68
N GLY A 3 -37.05 -23.67 -38.39
CA GLY A 3 -36.14 -22.55 -38.64
C GLY A 3 -34.89 -22.67 -37.79
N GLY A 4 -33.86 -23.33 -38.33
CA GLY A 4 -32.49 -23.30 -37.81
C GLY A 4 -31.94 -21.89 -37.93
N GLY A 5 -32.35 -21.01 -37.01
CA GLY A 5 -31.90 -19.64 -36.92
C GLY A 5 -30.38 -19.60 -36.91
N LEU A 6 -29.83 -18.99 -37.95
CA LEU A 6 -28.42 -18.92 -38.26
C LEU A 6 -27.68 -18.21 -37.10
N ARG A 7 -27.28 -18.96 -36.06
CA ARG A 7 -26.43 -18.49 -34.96
C ARG A 7 -25.00 -18.35 -35.46
N LEU A 8 -24.77 -17.47 -36.45
CA LEU A 8 -23.44 -17.17 -36.98
C LEU A 8 -22.61 -16.37 -35.98
N LEU A 9 -23.26 -15.64 -35.07
CA LEU A 9 -22.62 -14.66 -34.20
C LEU A 9 -21.67 -15.25 -33.14
N PRO A 10 -21.96 -16.38 -32.46
CA PRO A 10 -21.05 -16.96 -31.46
C PRO A 10 -19.68 -17.34 -32.06
N HIS A 11 -19.65 -17.70 -33.34
CA HIS A 11 -18.46 -18.20 -34.03
C HIS A 11 -17.55 -17.10 -34.61
N LYS A 12 -17.95 -15.82 -34.55
CA LYS A 12 -17.13 -14.71 -35.07
C LYS A 12 -16.14 -14.19 -34.03
N LYS A 13 -14.88 -14.01 -34.43
CA LYS A 13 -13.79 -13.54 -33.55
C LYS A 13 -13.98 -12.13 -33.00
N TRP A 14 -14.71 -11.29 -33.72
CA TRP A 14 -15.00 -9.91 -33.32
C TRP A 14 -16.19 -9.78 -32.38
N ASN A 15 -16.92 -10.88 -32.10
CA ASN A 15 -18.08 -10.83 -31.22
C ASN A 15 -17.66 -10.47 -29.79
N VAL A 16 -18.16 -9.34 -29.30
CA VAL A 16 -17.81 -8.77 -27.98
C VAL A 16 -18.26 -9.68 -26.84
N TRP A 17 -19.33 -10.45 -27.02
CA TRP A 17 -19.87 -11.38 -26.02
C TRP A 17 -19.06 -12.67 -25.86
N ARG A 18 -18.00 -12.84 -26.66
CA ARG A 18 -17.07 -13.95 -26.44
C ARG A 18 -16.28 -13.72 -25.16
N ARG A 19 -16.18 -14.78 -24.38
CA ARG A 19 -15.34 -14.83 -23.18
C ARG A 19 -13.93 -14.26 -23.41
N ASP A 20 -13.26 -14.64 -24.50
CA ASP A 20 -11.92 -14.13 -24.83
C ASP A 20 -11.85 -12.60 -25.03
N ASN A 21 -12.91 -12.00 -25.56
CA ASN A 21 -12.96 -10.56 -25.80
C ASN A 21 -13.33 -9.83 -24.51
N ILE A 22 -14.27 -10.38 -23.73
CA ILE A 22 -14.58 -9.88 -22.38
C ILE A 22 -13.33 -9.91 -21.50
N GLU A 23 -12.60 -11.02 -21.47
CA GLU A 23 -11.35 -11.16 -20.70
C GLU A 23 -10.26 -10.20 -21.17
N ARG A 24 -10.22 -9.85 -22.47
CA ARG A 24 -9.32 -8.83 -22.99
C ARG A 24 -9.69 -7.44 -22.48
N VAL A 25 -10.98 -7.08 -22.57
CA VAL A 25 -11.48 -5.80 -22.06
C VAL A 25 -11.22 -5.67 -20.56
N LEU A 26 -11.53 -6.69 -19.77
CA LEU A 26 -11.27 -6.70 -18.32
C LEU A 26 -9.79 -6.55 -17.98
N ARG A 27 -8.89 -7.11 -18.80
CA ARG A 27 -7.45 -6.93 -18.62
C ARG A 27 -7.03 -5.51 -18.94
N ASP A 28 -7.51 -4.96 -20.06
CA ASP A 28 -7.20 -3.59 -20.46
C ASP A 28 -7.74 -2.57 -19.43
N GLU A 29 -8.93 -2.82 -18.88
CA GLU A 29 -9.52 -2.04 -17.78
C GLU A 29 -8.67 -2.09 -16.51
N ARG A 30 -8.22 -3.29 -16.09
CA ARG A 30 -7.33 -3.43 -14.93
C ARG A 30 -5.99 -2.72 -15.14
N GLU A 31 -5.37 -2.89 -16.30
CA GLU A 31 -4.11 -2.20 -16.63
C GLU A 31 -4.28 -0.68 -16.66
N HIS A 32 -5.48 -0.18 -16.97
CA HIS A 32 -5.79 1.24 -16.95
C HIS A 32 -5.99 1.75 -15.51
N GLU A 33 -6.75 1.00 -14.71
CA GLU A 33 -6.97 1.31 -13.29
C GLU A 33 -5.65 1.34 -12.51
N GLU A 34 -4.78 0.34 -12.70
CA GLU A 34 -3.45 0.30 -12.07
C GLU A 34 -2.62 1.54 -12.45
N LYS A 35 -2.64 1.97 -13.72
CA LYS A 35 -1.94 3.19 -14.14
C LYS A 35 -2.53 4.44 -13.49
N GLN A 36 -3.84 4.53 -13.36
CA GLN A 36 -4.47 5.66 -12.67
C GLN A 36 -4.11 5.67 -11.18
N GLN A 37 -4.09 4.51 -10.52
CA GLN A 37 -3.66 4.39 -9.14
C GLN A 37 -2.18 4.79 -8.96
N GLU A 38 -1.30 4.37 -9.88
CA GLU A 38 0.11 4.79 -9.87
C GLU A 38 0.27 6.30 -10.03
N LEU A 39 -0.52 6.94 -10.90
CA LEU A 39 -0.49 8.40 -11.07
C LEU A 39 -0.99 9.11 -9.80
N ASN A 40 -2.15 8.70 -9.28
CA ASN A 40 -2.72 9.27 -8.06
C ASN A 40 -1.77 9.12 -6.86
N SER A 41 -1.11 7.96 -6.72
CA SER A 41 -0.15 7.76 -5.63
C SER A 41 1.11 8.63 -5.76
N LYS A 42 1.55 8.92 -6.99
CA LYS A 42 2.64 9.88 -7.24
C LYS A 42 2.21 11.30 -6.91
N GLU A 43 1.02 11.70 -7.32
CA GLU A 43 0.46 13.02 -7.01
C GLU A 43 0.33 13.23 -5.50
N GLN A 44 -0.17 12.24 -4.77
CA GLN A 44 -0.26 12.29 -3.30
C GLN A 44 1.12 12.42 -2.65
N ARG A 45 2.15 11.74 -3.15
CA ARG A 45 3.52 11.89 -2.64
C ARG A 45 4.06 13.30 -2.88
N LEU A 46 3.89 13.83 -4.09
CA LEU A 46 4.32 15.19 -4.41
C LEU A 46 3.58 16.24 -3.59
N GLU A 47 2.29 16.03 -3.31
CA GLU A 47 1.52 16.92 -2.45
C GLU A 47 2.01 16.86 -0.99
N GLN A 48 2.33 15.67 -0.49
CA GLN A 48 2.95 15.51 0.84
C GLN A 48 4.32 16.19 0.91
N GLU A 49 5.15 16.06 -0.11
CA GLU A 49 6.45 16.74 -0.21
C GLU A 49 6.29 18.26 -0.22
N ARG A 50 5.38 18.80 -1.05
CA ARG A 50 5.06 20.24 -1.07
C ARG A 50 4.57 20.73 0.29
N ARG A 51 3.73 19.96 0.96
CA ARG A 51 3.24 20.30 2.30
C ARG A 51 4.37 20.29 3.34
N ALA A 52 5.29 19.34 3.25
CA ALA A 52 6.45 19.27 4.13
C ALA A 52 7.40 20.46 3.90
N GLU A 53 7.65 20.85 2.64
CA GLU A 53 8.44 22.04 2.30
C GLU A 53 7.82 23.33 2.87
N GLN A 54 6.50 23.47 2.80
CA GLN A 54 5.81 24.62 3.41
C GLN A 54 5.99 24.69 4.92
N LEU A 55 5.89 23.54 5.61
CA LEU A 55 6.12 23.47 7.06
C LEU A 55 7.58 23.76 7.41
N LEU A 56 8.53 23.26 6.63
CA LEU A 56 9.96 23.49 6.86
C LEU A 56 10.31 24.97 6.65
N GLY A 57 9.74 25.62 5.64
CA GLY A 57 9.87 27.07 5.44
C GLY A 57 9.19 27.91 6.53
N GLN A 58 8.13 27.41 7.18
CA GLN A 58 7.54 28.06 8.35
C GLN A 58 8.38 27.85 9.61
N GLN A 59 8.96 26.66 9.80
CA GLN A 59 9.85 26.37 10.92
C GLN A 59 11.08 27.27 10.91
N GLN A 60 11.71 27.48 9.74
CA GLN A 60 12.83 28.42 9.62
C GLN A 60 12.45 29.85 10.03
N LYS A 61 11.19 30.27 9.87
CA LYS A 61 10.69 31.57 10.36
C LYS A 61 10.36 31.56 11.85
N GLN A 62 10.01 30.41 12.42
CA GLN A 62 9.68 30.23 13.85
C GLN A 62 10.91 29.89 14.71
N GLU A 63 12.04 29.52 14.10
CA GLU A 63 13.34 29.44 14.77
C GLU A 63 13.87 30.81 15.23
N GLU A 64 13.18 31.91 14.87
CA GLU A 64 13.15 33.09 15.73
C GLU A 64 12.52 32.69 17.07
N HIS A 65 13.37 32.24 17.99
CA HIS A 65 13.03 31.74 19.32
C HIS A 65 11.98 32.64 20.01
N ILE A 66 10.71 32.26 19.90
CA ILE A 66 9.60 32.92 20.58
C ILE A 66 9.76 32.55 22.06
N ASN A 67 10.45 33.39 22.80
CA ASN A 67 10.56 33.28 24.25
C ASN A 67 9.17 33.52 24.87
N PHE A 68 8.39 32.46 25.04
CA PHE A 68 7.12 32.52 25.77
C PHE A 68 7.30 33.02 27.21
N PHE A 69 8.51 32.91 27.75
CA PHE A 69 8.87 33.33 29.10
C PHE A 69 9.55 34.69 29.19
N GLN A 70 9.73 35.44 28.09
CA GLN A 70 10.36 36.76 28.15
C GLN A 70 9.61 37.71 29.11
N ALA A 71 8.27 37.66 29.08
CA ALA A 71 7.43 38.45 29.99
C ALA A 71 7.56 37.98 31.45
N GLU A 72 7.71 36.69 31.69
CA GLU A 72 7.79 36.13 33.04
C GLU A 72 9.21 36.26 33.64
N GLU A 73 10.27 36.10 32.83
CA GLU A 73 11.65 36.37 33.22
C GLU A 73 11.85 37.84 33.60
N ALA A 74 11.22 38.79 32.90
CA ALA A 74 11.26 40.20 33.28
C ALA A 74 10.62 40.44 34.66
N LEU A 75 9.52 39.76 34.98
CA LEU A 75 8.89 39.83 36.30
C LEU A 75 9.74 39.18 37.40
N VAL A 76 10.40 38.06 37.10
CA VAL A 76 11.29 37.37 38.05
C VAL A 76 12.57 38.17 38.30
N HIS A 77 13.16 38.81 37.29
CA HIS A 77 14.29 39.72 37.49
C HIS A 77 13.92 40.93 38.37
N ASN A 78 12.73 41.51 38.17
CA ASN A 78 12.21 42.57 39.05
C ASN A 78 11.97 42.08 40.49
N ARG A 79 11.54 40.82 40.69
CA ARG A 79 11.33 40.24 42.02
C ARG A 79 12.64 39.83 42.72
N LYS A 80 13.62 39.30 41.98
CA LYS A 80 14.93 38.87 42.53
C LYS A 80 15.77 40.04 43.04
N ALA A 81 15.64 41.24 42.46
CA ALA A 81 16.24 42.45 43.01
C ALA A 81 15.65 42.84 44.39
N ALA A 82 14.43 42.40 44.71
CA ALA A 82 13.75 42.72 45.97
C ALA A 82 13.91 41.64 47.07
N THR A 83 14.42 40.44 46.76
CA THR A 83 14.39 39.28 47.68
C THR A 83 15.75 38.68 48.04
N TYR A 84 16.87 39.39 47.82
CA TYR A 84 18.20 38.84 48.10
C TYR A 84 18.55 38.68 49.60
N ASP A 85 17.68 39.08 50.52
CA ASP A 85 17.97 39.02 51.97
C ASP A 85 17.33 37.90 52.77
N LYS A 86 16.50 37.01 52.19
CA LYS A 86 15.82 36.00 53.02
C LYS A 86 15.86 34.58 52.45
N LYS A 87 16.74 33.82 53.10
CA LYS A 87 16.60 32.42 53.57
C LYS A 87 17.39 31.36 52.80
N LYS A 88 18.52 31.01 53.42
CA LYS A 88 18.96 29.63 53.60
C LYS A 88 17.87 28.80 54.31
N ASN A 89 17.92 27.50 54.04
CA ASN A 89 17.32 26.37 54.78
C ASN A 89 15.95 25.90 54.28
N GLY A 90 15.91 24.65 53.83
CA GLY A 90 14.69 23.88 53.65
C GLY A 90 14.73 22.99 52.42
N VAL A 91 15.62 22.00 52.43
CA VAL A 91 15.61 20.89 51.48
C VAL A 91 14.38 20.02 51.81
N ASP A 92 13.21 20.42 51.32
CA ASP A 92 12.05 19.54 51.23
C ASP A 92 12.09 18.85 49.86
N ASP A 93 12.91 17.80 49.81
CA ASP A 93 13.00 16.82 48.73
C ASP A 93 11.72 15.95 48.68
N THR A 94 10.59 16.58 48.36
CA THR A 94 9.28 15.93 48.21
C THR A 94 9.20 15.03 46.97
N LEU A 95 10.16 15.14 46.05
CA LEU A 95 10.27 14.29 44.85
C LEU A 95 10.75 12.86 45.15
N ARG A 96 11.35 12.59 46.30
CA ARG A 96 11.77 11.23 46.69
C ARG A 96 10.62 10.31 47.14
N ARG A 97 9.44 10.83 47.46
CA ARG A 97 8.32 9.99 47.96
C ARG A 97 7.59 9.21 46.85
N HIS A 98 7.64 9.68 45.61
CA HIS A 98 7.14 8.91 44.47
C HIS A 98 8.33 8.22 43.81
N GLY A 99 8.59 6.95 44.18
CA GLY A 99 9.71 6.13 43.68
C GLY A 99 9.74 5.88 42.15
N ARG A 100 8.99 6.65 41.37
CA ARG A 100 9.02 6.68 39.92
C ARG A 100 9.23 8.13 39.46
N LEU A 101 10.42 8.38 38.93
CA LEU A 101 10.70 9.62 38.21
C LEU A 101 9.69 9.79 37.06
N PRO A 102 9.15 11.01 36.87
CA PRO A 102 8.29 11.35 35.74
C PRO A 102 8.92 10.91 34.41
N TRP A 103 8.09 10.60 33.41
CA TRP A 103 8.55 10.01 32.14
C TRP A 103 9.63 10.83 31.42
N TYR A 104 9.60 12.16 31.58
CA TYR A 104 10.57 13.10 31.01
C TYR A 104 11.87 13.25 31.82
N ALA A 105 11.89 12.79 33.08
CA ALA A 105 13.05 12.85 33.97
C ALA A 105 13.83 11.50 34.00
N ARG A 106 13.45 10.56 33.13
CA ARG A 106 14.16 9.29 32.98
C ARG A 106 15.38 9.50 32.10
N THR A 107 16.56 9.22 32.64
CA THR A 107 17.81 9.22 31.88
C THR A 107 17.75 8.18 30.77
N GLU A 108 18.33 8.49 29.60
CA GLU A 108 18.32 7.65 28.40
C GLU A 108 18.89 6.24 28.63
N GLU A 109 19.71 6.06 29.67
CA GLU A 109 20.25 4.77 30.09
C GLU A 109 19.16 3.77 30.52
N SER A 110 18.05 4.26 31.07
CA SER A 110 16.90 3.42 31.42
C SER A 110 16.05 3.00 30.21
N ALA A 111 16.18 3.72 29.09
CA ALA A 111 15.49 3.43 27.82
C ALA A 111 16.26 2.44 26.93
N LYS A 112 17.58 2.24 27.17
CA LYS A 112 18.45 1.32 26.41
C LYS A 112 18.40 -0.13 26.88
N LYS A 113 17.58 -0.47 27.89
CA LYS A 113 17.31 -1.88 28.22
C LYS A 113 16.49 -2.48 27.09
N GLU A 114 17.16 -3.24 26.23
CA GLU A 114 16.50 -3.96 25.13
C GLU A 114 15.32 -4.77 25.69
N PRO A 115 14.11 -4.55 25.18
CA PRO A 115 12.92 -5.21 25.69
C PRO A 115 13.10 -6.72 25.55
N THR A 116 12.86 -7.45 26.64
CA THR A 116 12.92 -8.92 26.61
C THR A 116 11.98 -9.44 25.53
N THR A 117 12.35 -10.51 24.82
CA THR A 117 11.56 -11.12 23.72
C THR A 117 10.08 -11.35 24.06
N ARG A 118 9.76 -11.57 25.34
CA ARG A 118 8.39 -11.70 25.86
C ARG A 118 7.62 -10.37 25.91
N GLN A 119 8.28 -9.25 26.22
CA GLN A 119 7.71 -7.91 26.22
C GLN A 119 7.45 -7.42 24.79
N GLU A 120 8.33 -7.72 23.84
CA GLU A 120 8.10 -7.40 22.42
C GLU A 120 6.86 -8.11 21.86
N ARG A 121 6.67 -9.39 22.20
CA ARG A 121 5.47 -10.15 21.78
C ARG A 121 4.18 -9.55 22.34
N LYS A 122 4.17 -9.07 23.58
CA LYS A 122 3.02 -8.36 24.15
C LYS A 122 2.78 -7.02 23.46
N ARG A 123 3.83 -6.21 23.27
CA ARG A 123 3.75 -4.91 22.61
C ARG A 123 3.23 -5.02 21.18
N LYS A 124 3.66 -6.04 20.41
CA LYS A 124 3.13 -6.28 19.05
C LYS A 124 1.64 -6.63 19.05
N ARG A 125 1.18 -7.47 19.99
CA ARG A 125 -0.26 -7.80 20.12
C ARG A 125 -1.08 -6.57 20.49
N GLU A 126 -0.59 -5.76 21.42
CA GLU A 126 -1.26 -4.52 21.83
C GLU A 126 -1.30 -3.49 20.69
N LEU A 127 -0.22 -3.36 19.91
CA LEU A 127 -0.17 -2.47 18.75
C LEU A 127 -1.13 -2.92 17.64
N GLU A 128 -1.27 -4.23 17.43
CA GLU A 128 -2.26 -4.78 16.49
C GLU A 128 -3.69 -4.51 16.96
N VAL A 129 -3.99 -4.70 18.24
CA VAL A 129 -5.32 -4.46 18.81
C VAL A 129 -5.67 -2.97 18.85
N ALA A 130 -4.67 -2.10 19.03
CA ALA A 130 -4.85 -0.65 19.11
C ALA A 130 -4.83 0.07 17.74
N ASP A 131 -4.75 -0.64 16.62
CA ASP A 131 -4.85 -0.03 15.29
C ASP A 131 -6.32 0.35 15.00
N PRO A 132 -6.70 1.64 15.10
CA PRO A 132 -8.10 2.07 14.98
C PRO A 132 -8.68 1.82 13.58
N LEU A 133 -7.83 1.56 12.58
CA LEU A 133 -8.25 1.21 11.23
C LEU A 133 -8.48 -0.29 11.01
N GLN A 134 -8.25 -1.15 12.01
CA GLN A 134 -8.47 -2.59 11.86
C GLN A 134 -9.91 -2.92 11.45
N HIS A 135 -10.90 -2.20 11.97
CA HIS A 135 -12.31 -2.42 11.65
C HIS A 135 -12.68 -1.92 10.25
N MET A 136 -11.89 -1.00 9.68
CA MET A 136 -12.11 -0.42 8.35
C MET A 136 -11.38 -1.18 7.25
N ARG A 137 -10.43 -2.05 7.59
CA ARG A 137 -9.78 -2.91 6.58
C ARG A 137 -10.82 -3.93 6.08
N PRO A 138 -11.01 -4.04 4.75
CA PRO A 138 -11.88 -5.06 4.19
C PRO A 138 -11.39 -6.42 4.70
N LYS A 139 -12.29 -7.15 5.36
CA LYS A 139 -12.02 -8.49 5.88
C LYS A 139 -11.60 -9.33 4.69
N LYS A 140 -10.29 -9.52 4.51
CA LYS A 140 -9.77 -10.45 3.53
C LYS A 140 -10.36 -11.78 3.93
N GLU A 141 -11.36 -12.24 3.17
CA GLU A 141 -11.92 -13.56 3.32
C GLU A 141 -10.74 -14.50 3.35
N ARG A 142 -10.51 -15.13 4.51
CA ARG A 142 -9.49 -16.16 4.65
C ARG A 142 -9.85 -17.18 3.60
N THR A 143 -9.10 -17.19 2.50
CA THR A 143 -9.24 -18.16 1.44
C THR A 143 -9.04 -19.51 2.10
N LEU A 144 -10.13 -20.26 2.29
CA LEU A 144 -10.16 -21.63 2.83
C LEU A 144 -9.45 -22.63 1.90
N PHE A 145 -8.57 -22.15 1.02
CA PHE A 145 -8.09 -22.85 -0.15
C PHE A 145 -6.63 -22.47 -0.49
N THR A 146 -5.76 -22.44 0.52
CA THR A 146 -4.35 -22.75 0.30
C THR A 146 -4.02 -23.99 1.11
N GLY A 147 -3.95 -25.12 0.41
CA GLY A 147 -3.61 -26.41 0.99
C GLY A 147 -2.19 -26.37 1.54
N SER A 148 -2.08 -26.23 2.86
CA SER A 148 -0.94 -26.77 3.61
C SER A 148 -1.38 -28.13 4.12
N LYS A 149 -0.97 -29.16 3.38
CA LYS A 149 -0.79 -30.49 3.97
C LYS A 149 0.32 -30.36 5.04
N GLU A 150 0.18 -31.16 6.08
CA GLU A 150 1.08 -31.35 7.22
C GLU A 150 0.87 -30.37 8.38
N GLY A 151 0.34 -30.89 9.49
CA GLY A 151 0.16 -30.11 10.72
C GLY A 151 -0.97 -30.57 11.62
N LYS A 152 -1.21 -31.88 11.71
CA LYS A 152 -2.19 -32.51 12.60
C LYS A 152 -1.73 -32.31 14.05
N ARG A 153 -2.15 -31.26 14.77
CA ARG A 153 -2.18 -31.27 16.24
C ARG A 153 -3.45 -30.63 16.79
N ARG A 154 -4.05 -31.41 17.69
CA ARG A 154 -5.35 -31.28 18.33
C ARG A 154 -5.44 -29.99 19.15
N ILE A 155 -6.56 -29.30 19.01
CA ILE A 155 -7.12 -28.34 19.98
C ILE A 155 -8.57 -28.82 20.09
N GLY A 156 -9.00 -29.46 21.18
CA GLY A 156 -9.00 -28.92 22.53
C GLY A 156 -10.44 -28.47 22.80
N TYR A 157 -11.30 -29.45 23.07
CA TYR A 157 -12.71 -29.29 23.45
C TYR A 157 -12.80 -28.34 24.65
N THR A 158 -13.58 -27.27 24.52
CA THR A 158 -14.15 -26.56 25.66
C THR A 158 -15.63 -26.93 25.70
N ASP A 159 -16.00 -27.57 26.80
CA ASP A 159 -17.36 -27.97 27.13
C ASP A 159 -18.24 -26.73 27.29
N GLU A 160 -19.23 -26.59 26.41
CA GLU A 160 -20.39 -25.73 26.62
C GLU A 160 -21.61 -26.64 26.51
N GLU A 161 -22.25 -26.84 27.66
CA GLU A 161 -23.49 -27.58 27.82
C GLU A 161 -24.59 -26.94 26.96
N GLY A 162 -24.98 -27.64 25.88
CA GLY A 162 -26.06 -27.23 24.99
C GLY A 162 -27.01 -28.41 24.72
N PRO A 163 -28.34 -28.18 24.71
CA PRO A 163 -29.33 -29.20 25.04
C PRO A 163 -29.61 -30.18 23.90
N ALA A 164 -30.12 -31.33 24.35
CA ALA A 164 -30.49 -32.50 23.59
C ALA A 164 -31.32 -32.23 22.33
N GLY A 165 -30.98 -32.96 21.27
CA GLY A 165 -31.91 -33.32 20.20
C GLY A 165 -31.73 -32.55 18.90
N SER A 166 -30.89 -33.08 18.00
CA SER A 166 -31.14 -32.94 16.56
C SER A 166 -30.34 -33.96 15.75
N ASP A 167 -31.07 -34.98 15.35
CA ASP A 167 -30.88 -35.99 14.31
C ASP A 167 -29.68 -35.77 13.36
N ARG A 168 -28.53 -36.36 13.73
CA ARG A 168 -27.33 -36.47 12.90
C ARG A 168 -27.53 -37.59 11.87
N ARG A 169 -28.38 -37.36 10.85
CA ARG A 169 -28.50 -38.28 9.71
C ARG A 169 -27.19 -38.35 8.95
N LYS A 170 -26.58 -39.52 9.07
CA LYS A 170 -25.46 -40.03 8.29
C LYS A 170 -25.82 -40.03 6.79
N TYR A 171 -25.38 -39.00 6.06
CA TYR A 171 -25.22 -39.11 4.61
C TYR A 171 -23.72 -39.09 4.28
N SER A 172 -23.08 -40.23 4.47
CA SER A 172 -21.81 -40.54 3.80
C SER A 172 -22.11 -40.93 2.36
N ALA A 173 -22.29 -39.95 1.49
CA ALA A 173 -22.35 -40.18 0.05
C ALA A 173 -20.92 -40.42 -0.46
N ARG A 174 -20.48 -41.68 -0.38
CA ARG A 174 -19.43 -42.21 -1.24
C ARG A 174 -20.01 -42.29 -2.64
N TYR A 175 -19.69 -41.31 -3.49
CA TYR A 175 -19.79 -41.50 -4.94
C TYR A 175 -18.37 -41.77 -5.46
N ASP A 176 -18.06 -43.05 -5.57
CA ASP A 176 -17.06 -43.54 -6.50
C ASP A 176 -17.59 -43.31 -7.93
N HIS A 177 -16.90 -42.46 -8.70
CA HIS A 177 -17.09 -42.31 -10.14
C HIS A 177 -15.83 -42.79 -10.84
N SER A 178 -15.68 -44.11 -10.87
CA SER A 178 -14.66 -44.82 -11.64
C SER A 178 -15.30 -45.98 -12.37
N SER A 179 -16.02 -45.68 -13.46
CA SER A 179 -16.29 -46.64 -14.54
C SER A 179 -16.71 -45.92 -15.83
N SER A 180 -15.75 -45.69 -16.74
CA SER A 180 -16.06 -45.67 -18.17
C SER A 180 -14.81 -46.12 -18.95
N PRO A 181 -14.77 -47.39 -19.40
CA PRO A 181 -13.76 -47.89 -20.31
C PRO A 181 -14.38 -47.97 -21.71
N GLU A 182 -14.19 -46.96 -22.56
CA GLU A 182 -14.22 -47.13 -24.03
C GLU A 182 -13.95 -45.81 -24.75
N ARG A 183 -12.76 -45.70 -25.34
CA ARG A 183 -12.55 -45.45 -26.78
C ARG A 183 -11.07 -45.25 -27.05
N HIS A 184 -10.45 -46.36 -27.45
CA HIS A 184 -9.28 -46.32 -28.31
C HIS A 184 -9.61 -45.61 -29.64
N ARG A 185 -8.53 -45.11 -30.27
CA ARG A 185 -8.37 -44.65 -31.66
C ARG A 185 -8.50 -43.14 -31.89
N LYS A 186 -7.37 -42.45 -31.76
CA LYS A 186 -6.69 -41.72 -32.87
C LYS A 186 -5.38 -41.11 -32.37
N ALA A 187 -4.37 -41.96 -32.23
CA ALA A 187 -2.97 -41.53 -32.24
C ALA A 187 -2.54 -41.46 -33.71
N GLY A 188 -2.23 -40.25 -34.20
CA GLY A 188 -1.70 -40.11 -35.56
C GLY A 188 -1.94 -38.78 -36.26
N GLU A 189 -1.95 -37.63 -35.59
CA GLU A 189 -1.88 -36.34 -36.31
C GLU A 189 -1.51 -35.14 -35.40
N MET A 190 -0.40 -35.23 -34.65
CA MET A 190 -0.05 -34.19 -33.67
C MET A 190 1.39 -33.68 -33.75
N VAL A 191 2.02 -33.71 -34.93
CA VAL A 191 3.41 -33.23 -35.09
C VAL A 191 3.54 -31.96 -35.96
N HIS A 192 2.59 -31.63 -36.85
CA HIS A 192 2.74 -30.45 -37.73
C HIS A 192 2.19 -29.10 -37.22
N THR A 193 1.52 -29.06 -36.05
CA THR A 193 0.91 -27.81 -35.55
C THR A 193 1.71 -27.07 -34.48
N ARG A 194 2.89 -27.58 -34.07
CA ARG A 194 3.73 -26.93 -33.06
C ARG A 194 4.73 -25.90 -33.59
N LEU A 195 5.06 -25.91 -34.89
CA LEU A 195 6.04 -24.96 -35.47
C LEU A 195 5.43 -23.59 -35.85
N LYS A 196 4.11 -23.47 -36.00
CA LYS A 196 3.45 -22.20 -36.41
C LYS A 196 3.11 -21.24 -35.26
N LYS A 197 3.37 -21.61 -33.99
CA LYS A 197 3.09 -20.75 -32.82
C LYS A 197 4.27 -19.84 -32.41
N HIS A 198 5.49 -20.12 -32.87
CA HIS A 198 6.66 -19.32 -32.49
C HIS A 198 6.89 -18.06 -33.37
N THR A 199 6.31 -17.99 -34.57
CA THR A 199 6.52 -16.85 -35.49
C THR A 199 5.59 -15.66 -35.20
N LYS A 200 4.41 -15.88 -34.61
CA LYS A 200 3.46 -14.79 -34.27
C LYS A 200 3.91 -13.89 -33.11
N HIS A 201 4.76 -14.38 -32.22
CA HIS A 201 5.31 -13.56 -31.13
C HIS A 201 6.37 -12.57 -31.61
N LYS A 202 7.14 -12.90 -32.67
CA LYS A 202 8.20 -12.03 -33.18
C LYS A 202 7.65 -10.74 -33.83
N ASN A 203 6.47 -10.78 -34.46
CA ASN A 203 5.87 -9.59 -35.09
C ASN A 203 5.27 -8.60 -34.07
N LYS A 204 4.79 -9.08 -32.92
CA LYS A 204 4.29 -8.19 -31.85
C LYS A 204 5.40 -7.41 -31.15
N ILE A 205 6.62 -7.95 -31.10
CA ILE A 205 7.77 -7.27 -30.49
C ILE A 205 8.20 -6.08 -31.37
N LYS A 206 8.20 -6.23 -32.70
CA LYS A 206 8.59 -5.16 -33.63
C LYS A 206 7.68 -3.91 -33.54
N HIS A 207 6.38 -4.08 -33.37
CA HIS A 207 5.45 -2.95 -33.21
C HIS A 207 5.54 -2.23 -31.85
N LYS A 208 6.02 -2.90 -30.79
CA LYS A 208 6.21 -2.26 -29.48
C LYS A 208 7.45 -1.37 -29.47
N VAL A 209 8.51 -1.79 -30.15
CA VAL A 209 9.75 -0.99 -30.29
C VAL A 209 9.45 0.30 -31.07
N SER A 210 8.68 0.24 -32.16
CA SER A 210 8.34 1.44 -32.95
C SER A 210 7.50 2.46 -32.19
N LYS A 211 6.60 2.01 -31.30
CA LYS A 211 5.78 2.93 -30.46
C LYS A 211 6.63 3.63 -29.40
N ASN A 212 7.58 2.92 -28.79
CA ASN A 212 8.50 3.51 -27.81
C ASN A 212 9.46 4.50 -28.47
N ASP A 213 9.94 4.22 -29.68
CA ASP A 213 10.77 5.16 -30.44
C ASP A 213 9.99 6.43 -30.82
N LEU A 214 8.72 6.30 -31.20
CA LEU A 214 7.84 7.44 -31.46
C LEU A 214 7.64 8.30 -30.19
N LEU A 215 7.36 7.66 -29.05
CA LEU A 215 7.21 8.37 -27.77
C LEU A 215 8.50 9.07 -27.34
N LYS A 216 9.66 8.45 -27.60
CA LYS A 216 10.98 9.05 -27.32
C LYS A 216 11.25 10.27 -28.20
N LYS A 217 10.81 10.25 -29.47
CA LYS A 217 10.87 11.42 -30.36
C LYS A 217 9.97 12.55 -29.87
N LEU A 218 8.72 12.25 -29.50
CA LEU A 218 7.79 13.26 -28.97
C LEU A 218 8.28 13.92 -27.67
N ARG A 219 8.96 13.16 -26.80
CA ARG A 219 9.60 13.72 -25.59
C ARG A 219 10.71 14.70 -25.95
N ARG A 220 11.63 14.31 -26.85
CA ARG A 220 12.71 15.19 -27.31
C ARG A 220 12.18 16.46 -27.96
N GLU A 221 11.17 16.32 -28.81
CA GLU A 221 10.55 17.47 -29.49
C GLU A 221 9.91 18.44 -28.47
N ARG A 222 9.27 17.91 -27.42
CA ARG A 222 8.73 18.74 -26.34
C ARG A 222 9.83 19.45 -25.56
N ASP A 223 10.88 18.73 -25.18
CA ASP A 223 12.02 19.30 -24.46
C ASP A 223 12.72 20.40 -25.28
N GLU A 224 12.86 20.21 -26.60
CA GLU A 224 13.39 21.21 -27.53
C GLU A 224 12.51 22.45 -27.62
N ARG A 225 11.18 22.30 -27.67
CA ARG A 225 10.25 23.44 -27.63
C ARG A 225 10.35 24.20 -26.31
N GLU A 226 10.28 23.50 -25.18
CA GLU A 226 10.38 24.12 -23.86
C GLU A 226 11.74 24.84 -23.68
N ALA A 227 12.84 24.27 -24.20
CA ALA A 227 14.15 24.92 -24.18
C ALA A 227 14.19 26.16 -25.09
N SER A 228 13.57 26.12 -26.27
CA SER A 228 13.49 27.28 -27.16
C SER A 228 12.63 28.41 -26.57
N GLU A 229 11.53 28.07 -25.89
CA GLU A 229 10.68 29.03 -25.19
C GLU A 229 11.39 29.63 -23.98
N ARG A 230 12.15 28.83 -23.22
CA ARG A 230 13.01 29.35 -22.15
C ARG A 230 14.05 30.33 -22.68
N LYS A 231 14.77 29.99 -23.76
CA LYS A 231 15.75 30.91 -24.37
C LYS A 231 15.09 32.21 -24.82
N ARG A 232 13.91 32.12 -25.43
CA ARG A 232 13.16 33.31 -25.86
C ARG A 232 12.67 34.15 -24.68
N ALA A 233 12.26 33.51 -23.59
CA ALA A 233 11.87 34.19 -22.36
C ALA A 233 13.07 34.85 -21.67
N GLU A 234 14.21 34.17 -21.60
CA GLU A 234 15.47 34.72 -21.09
C GLU A 234 15.93 35.91 -21.93
N GLU A 235 15.84 35.82 -23.26
CA GLU A 235 16.15 36.93 -24.17
C GLU A 235 15.22 38.13 -23.95
N LEU A 236 13.93 37.90 -23.70
CA LEU A 236 12.99 38.97 -23.35
C LEU A 236 13.32 39.62 -21.99
N VAL A 237 13.63 38.81 -20.98
CA VAL A 237 13.88 39.28 -19.60
C VAL A 237 15.23 39.99 -19.49
N TYR A 238 16.28 39.44 -20.09
CA TYR A 238 17.66 39.92 -19.93
C TYR A 238 18.20 40.67 -21.17
N GLY A 239 17.59 40.50 -22.34
CA GLY A 239 17.93 41.26 -23.55
C GLY A 239 17.42 42.70 -23.51
N SER A 240 16.35 42.96 -22.76
CA SER A 240 15.82 44.32 -22.57
C SER A 240 16.67 45.20 -21.64
N SER A 241 17.69 44.66 -20.96
CA SER A 241 18.54 45.41 -20.03
C SER A 241 19.89 45.83 -20.63
N LYS A 242 20.10 45.62 -21.94
CA LYS A 242 21.36 45.94 -22.65
C LYS A 242 21.22 47.07 -23.69
N SER A 243 20.14 47.84 -23.66
CA SER A 243 19.97 49.05 -24.47
C SER A 243 19.97 50.31 -23.62
#